data_AF-A0A6J4LVJ2-F1
#
_entry.id   AF-A0A6J4LVJ2-F1
#
_cell.length_a   1.000
_cell.length_b   1.000
_cell.length_c   1.000
_cell.angle_alpha   90.00
_cell.angle_beta   90.00
_cell.angle_gamma   90.00
#
_symmetry.space_group_name_H-M   'P 1'
#
loop_
_entity.id
_entity.type
_entity.pdbx_description
1 polymer ?
#
loop_
_entity_poly.entity_id
_entity_poly.type
_entity_poly.pdbx_seq_one_letter_code
_entity_poly.pdbx_strand_id
1 'polypeptide(L)'
;MNPSFCATVLALGVSLFLPTLGAAQISTTPQQVYAEFNRDGGTANRKYVGQTVQVRGTADVIERATFANRSGIHFYGDMPRVSVQCHFDDADLAQLDRVARGSTVTVVGSQAEHVSTYTIRLQHCRVVSQQAAQPERQTPAAAALPANPPMGEYAVYQWNGPGGFAYQYRVTLTAGGRYRVRDNEWGTYSYDAGSKRLRFASGPLRGFGGLYYTRGRNANGPTIALNPAGPVTDLEGRGNGAYQFAFFRPGGVR
;
A
#
# COMPACT_ATOMS: atom_id res chain seq x y z
N MET A 1 72.61 17.03 46.70
CA MET A 1 71.25 16.51 46.37
C MET A 1 70.52 17.62 45.63
N ASN A 2 70.46 17.56 44.29
CA ASN A 2 69.76 18.54 43.46
C ASN A 2 68.49 17.88 42.91
N PRO A 3 67.30 18.48 43.04
CA PRO A 3 66.11 17.96 42.40
C PRO A 3 66.06 18.43 40.94
N SER A 4 65.91 17.46 40.04
CA SER A 4 65.71 17.68 38.61
C SER A 4 64.22 17.94 38.38
N PHE A 5 63.87 19.12 37.88
CA PHE A 5 62.51 19.46 37.47
C PHE A 5 62.28 19.02 36.02
N CYS A 6 61.39 18.06 35.82
CA CYS A 6 60.96 17.58 34.52
C CYS A 6 59.77 18.43 34.05
N ALA A 7 59.97 19.23 33.00
CA ALA A 7 58.93 20.08 32.42
C ALA A 7 58.07 19.28 31.43
N THR A 8 56.81 19.02 31.79
CA THR A 8 55.81 18.44 30.89
C THR A 8 55.20 19.54 30.04
N VAL A 9 55.46 19.50 28.73
CA VAL A 9 54.84 20.39 27.74
C VAL A 9 53.48 19.79 27.34
N LEU A 10 52.38 20.41 27.76
CA LEU A 10 51.04 20.11 27.26
C LEU A 10 50.87 20.75 25.87
N ALA A 11 50.86 19.92 24.82
CA ALA A 11 50.46 20.36 23.48
C ALA A 11 48.93 20.43 23.40
N LEU A 12 48.37 21.65 23.42
CA LEU A 12 46.96 21.90 23.10
C LEU A 12 46.74 21.67 21.61
N GLY A 13 46.31 20.45 21.26
CA GLY A 13 45.86 20.11 19.91
C GLY A 13 44.54 20.81 19.60
N VAL A 14 44.61 21.85 18.77
CA VAL A 14 43.42 22.49 18.19
C VAL A 14 42.86 21.56 17.12
N SER A 15 41.84 20.76 17.48
CA SER A 15 41.08 19.98 16.51
C SER A 15 40.23 20.91 15.66
N LEU A 16 40.65 21.14 14.42
CA LEU A 16 39.84 21.76 13.38
C LEU A 16 38.68 20.82 13.03
N PHE A 17 37.50 21.07 13.61
CA PHE A 17 36.26 20.48 13.16
C PHE A 17 35.90 21.07 11.78
N LEU A 18 36.27 20.38 10.71
CA LEU A 18 35.70 20.64 9.40
C LEU A 18 34.25 20.13 9.42
N PRO A 19 33.23 20.99 9.22
CA PRO A 19 31.86 20.53 9.11
C PRO A 19 31.78 19.64 7.87
N THR A 20 31.43 18.37 8.08
CA THR A 20 31.07 17.48 6.98
C THR A 20 29.82 18.05 6.32
N LEU A 21 29.98 18.62 5.12
CA LEU A 21 28.85 19.02 4.28
C LEU A 21 28.09 17.74 3.93
N GLY A 22 27.00 17.49 4.67
CA GLY A 22 26.10 16.39 4.38
C GLY A 22 25.60 16.49 2.95
N ALA A 23 25.60 15.39 2.22
CA ALA A 23 25.05 15.34 0.87
C ALA A 23 23.61 15.89 0.88
N ALA A 24 23.29 16.73 -0.11
CA ALA A 24 21.96 17.31 -0.22
C ALA A 24 20.90 16.20 -0.30
N GLN A 25 19.93 16.24 0.60
CA GLN A 25 18.88 15.24 0.73
C GLN A 25 17.62 15.72 0.01
N ILE A 26 17.06 14.89 -0.87
CA ILE A 26 15.83 15.21 -1.61
C ILE A 26 14.63 14.85 -0.75
N SER A 27 13.79 15.81 -0.39
CA SER A 27 12.52 15.54 0.30
C SER A 27 11.36 15.42 -0.69
N THR A 28 10.60 14.32 -0.61
CA THR A 28 9.48 14.04 -1.53
C THR A 28 8.36 13.25 -0.85
N THR A 29 7.30 13.01 -1.59
CA THR A 29 6.17 12.15 -1.22
C THR A 29 5.97 11.07 -2.30
N PRO A 30 5.34 9.93 -1.96
CA PRO A 30 5.01 8.88 -2.93
C PRO A 30 4.25 9.41 -4.15
N GLN A 31 3.30 10.32 -3.95
CA GLN A 31 2.49 10.97 -5.00
C GLN A 31 3.34 11.85 -5.92
N GLN A 32 4.28 12.61 -5.36
CA GLN A 32 5.18 13.45 -6.15
C GLN A 32 6.11 12.59 -7.03
N VAL A 33 6.69 11.53 -6.48
CA VAL A 33 7.51 10.57 -7.26
C VAL A 33 6.69 10.02 -8.43
N TYR A 34 5.48 9.54 -8.15
CA TYR A 34 4.58 9.02 -9.19
C TYR A 34 4.28 10.06 -10.28
N ALA A 35 3.86 11.27 -9.89
CA ALA A 35 3.50 12.34 -10.82
C ALA A 35 4.68 12.79 -11.69
N GLU A 36 5.89 12.81 -11.15
CA GLU A 36 7.10 13.19 -11.88
C GLU A 36 7.51 12.12 -12.89
N PHE A 37 7.53 10.83 -12.52
CA PHE A 37 7.79 9.74 -13.47
C PHE A 37 6.73 9.67 -14.57
N ASN A 38 5.46 9.92 -14.24
CA ASN A 38 4.38 9.94 -15.20
C ASN A 38 4.48 11.13 -16.18
N ARG A 39 5.07 12.25 -15.76
CA ARG A 39 5.27 13.43 -16.60
C ARG A 39 6.50 13.29 -17.50
N ASP A 40 7.63 12.91 -16.93
CA ASP A 40 8.91 12.74 -17.63
C ASP A 40 9.84 11.81 -16.81
N GLY A 41 9.81 10.52 -17.16
CA GLY A 41 10.64 9.52 -16.51
C GLY A 41 12.14 9.76 -16.63
N GLY A 42 12.62 10.41 -17.69
CA GLY A 42 14.04 10.70 -17.88
C GLY A 42 14.54 11.77 -16.89
N THR A 43 13.76 12.83 -16.73
CA THR A 43 14.06 13.88 -15.74
C THR A 43 13.90 13.38 -14.31
N ALA A 44 12.85 12.62 -14.01
CA ALA A 44 12.67 12.00 -12.69
C ALA A 44 13.80 11.03 -12.35
N ASN A 45 14.24 10.20 -13.30
CA ASN A 45 15.35 9.27 -13.10
C ASN A 45 16.65 10.00 -12.73
N ARG A 46 17.00 11.09 -13.44
CA ARG A 46 18.17 11.92 -13.10
C ARG A 46 18.05 12.59 -11.73
N LYS A 47 16.83 12.97 -11.34
CA LYS A 47 16.57 13.62 -10.05
C LYS A 47 16.74 12.64 -8.89
N TYR A 48 16.25 11.40 -9.00
CA TYR A 48 16.21 10.49 -7.86
C TYR A 48 17.36 9.48 -7.83
N VAL A 49 17.75 8.89 -8.97
CA VAL A 49 18.67 7.74 -8.97
C VAL A 49 20.04 8.10 -8.41
N GLY A 50 20.54 7.25 -7.51
CA GLY A 50 21.80 7.43 -6.79
C GLY A 50 21.75 8.45 -5.65
N GLN A 51 20.64 9.16 -5.46
CA GLN A 51 20.52 10.19 -4.43
C GLN A 51 20.08 9.60 -3.09
N THR A 52 20.27 10.39 -2.03
CA THR A 52 19.64 10.16 -0.72
C THR A 52 18.29 10.85 -0.69
N VAL A 53 17.23 10.10 -0.42
CA VAL A 53 15.85 10.56 -0.54
C VAL A 53 15.13 10.41 0.80
N GLN A 54 14.52 11.51 1.26
CA GLN A 54 13.51 11.51 2.32
C GLN A 54 12.14 11.31 1.70
N VAL A 55 11.40 10.32 2.18
CA VAL A 55 10.03 10.07 1.74
C VAL A 55 9.12 10.14 2.95
N ARG A 56 8.12 11.02 2.88
CA ARG A 56 7.03 11.06 3.85
C ARG A 56 5.77 10.49 3.20
N GLY A 57 5.18 9.46 3.81
CA GLY A 57 3.98 8.83 3.28
C GLY A 57 3.31 7.87 4.26
N THR A 58 2.17 7.32 3.86
CA THR A 58 1.46 6.29 4.63
C THR A 58 2.07 4.92 4.35
N ALA A 59 2.49 4.21 5.39
CA ALA A 59 3.00 2.85 5.26
C ALA A 59 1.84 1.89 4.93
N ASP A 60 1.80 1.34 3.72
CA ASP A 60 0.69 0.47 3.28
C ASP A 60 1.05 -1.02 3.38
N VAL A 61 2.08 -1.47 2.66
CA VAL A 61 2.59 -2.83 2.79
C VAL A 61 3.87 -2.79 3.61
N ILE A 62 3.93 -3.62 4.65
CA ILE A 62 5.11 -3.82 5.48
C ILE A 62 5.52 -5.27 5.26
N GLU A 63 6.60 -5.48 4.52
CA GLU A 63 7.16 -6.79 4.24
C GLU A 63 8.17 -7.14 5.32
N ARG A 64 8.04 -8.34 5.90
CA ARG A 64 8.98 -8.88 6.90
C ARG A 64 9.50 -10.22 6.37
N ALA A 65 10.72 -10.22 5.84
CA ALA A 65 11.50 -11.40 5.50
C ALA A 65 10.74 -12.60 4.87
N THR A 66 9.87 -12.36 3.88
CA THR A 66 9.09 -13.44 3.23
C THR A 66 9.65 -13.88 1.87
N PHE A 67 10.36 -13.01 1.15
CA PHE A 67 10.97 -13.33 -0.16
C PHE A 67 12.29 -12.57 -0.31
N ALA A 68 13.36 -13.28 -0.72
CA ALA A 68 14.69 -12.72 -0.96
C ALA A 68 15.41 -12.06 0.26
N ASN A 69 15.02 -12.39 1.49
CA ASN A 69 15.59 -11.81 2.73
C ASN A 69 15.58 -10.28 2.76
N ARG A 70 14.49 -9.66 2.31
CA ARG A 70 14.32 -8.21 2.39
C ARG A 70 13.11 -7.89 3.25
N SER A 71 13.28 -6.90 4.11
CA SER A 71 12.19 -6.30 4.88
C SER A 71 12.06 -4.85 4.46
N GLY A 72 10.83 -4.38 4.32
CA GLY A 72 10.60 -3.10 3.68
C GLY A 72 9.21 -2.51 3.88
N ILE A 73 9.10 -1.24 3.49
CA ILE A 73 7.83 -0.51 3.44
C ILE A 73 7.55 -0.15 1.98
N HIS A 74 6.35 -0.44 1.52
CA HIS A 74 5.85 0.06 0.25
C HIS A 74 4.92 1.23 0.48
N PHE A 75 5.21 2.31 -0.24
CA PHE A 75 4.37 3.49 -0.31
C PHE A 75 3.69 3.56 -1.67
N TYR A 76 2.38 3.83 -1.66
CA TYR A 76 1.59 3.99 -2.87
C TYR A 76 1.35 5.47 -3.17
N GLY A 77 1.35 5.80 -4.46
CA GLY A 77 0.91 7.11 -4.97
C GLY A 77 -0.60 7.14 -5.21
N ASP A 78 -1.03 7.88 -6.23
CA ASP A 78 -2.46 8.08 -6.56
C ASP A 78 -3.12 6.89 -7.26
N MET A 79 -2.32 5.91 -7.72
CA MET A 79 -2.77 4.67 -8.33
C MET A 79 -2.34 3.48 -7.46
N PRO A 80 -2.97 2.28 -7.57
CA PRO A 80 -2.61 1.10 -6.78
C PRO A 80 -1.24 0.50 -7.17
N ARG A 81 -0.31 1.32 -7.68
CA ARG A 81 1.07 0.97 -7.97
C ARG A 81 1.97 1.53 -6.88
N VAL A 82 2.94 0.74 -6.46
CA VAL A 82 3.98 1.16 -5.51
C VAL A 82 4.81 2.23 -6.19
N SER A 83 4.91 3.42 -5.59
CA SER A 83 5.74 4.51 -6.12
C SER A 83 7.10 4.58 -5.42
N VAL A 84 7.19 4.14 -4.17
CA VAL A 84 8.45 4.02 -3.42
C VAL A 84 8.48 2.70 -2.65
N GLN A 85 9.54 1.92 -2.85
CA GLN A 85 9.92 0.78 -2.01
C GLN A 85 11.08 1.20 -1.11
N CYS A 86 11.01 0.97 0.19
CA CYS A 86 12.11 1.25 1.11
C CYS A 86 12.58 -0.07 1.74
N HIS A 87 13.83 -0.46 1.52
CA HIS A 87 14.41 -1.66 2.10
C HIS A 87 15.30 -1.33 3.29
N PHE A 88 15.11 -2.06 4.37
CA PHE A 88 15.84 -1.90 5.63
C PHE A 88 16.93 -2.96 5.73
N ASP A 89 18.08 -2.56 6.25
CA ASP A 89 19.12 -3.49 6.66
C ASP A 89 18.76 -4.14 7.99
N ASP A 90 19.42 -5.26 8.32
CA ASP A 90 19.18 -6.01 9.56
C ASP A 90 19.29 -5.13 10.82
N ALA A 91 20.22 -4.17 10.81
CA ALA A 91 20.44 -3.25 11.92
C ALA A 91 19.25 -2.30 12.20
N ASP A 92 18.42 -2.02 11.19
CA ASP A 92 17.29 -1.09 11.29
C ASP A 92 15.93 -1.80 11.40
N LEU A 93 15.89 -3.13 11.41
CA LEU A 93 14.63 -3.90 11.51
C LEU A 93 13.83 -3.60 12.78
N ALA A 94 14.50 -3.31 13.90
CA ALA A 94 13.83 -2.92 15.13
C ALA A 94 13.07 -1.56 15.01
N GLN A 95 13.43 -0.71 14.06
CA GLN A 95 12.66 0.49 13.73
C GLN A 95 11.44 0.13 12.87
N LEU A 96 11.63 -0.74 11.87
CA LEU A 96 10.55 -1.24 11.02
C LEU A 96 9.47 -1.98 11.83
N ASP A 97 9.86 -2.73 12.85
CA ASP A 97 8.92 -3.46 13.72
C ASP A 97 7.94 -2.56 14.47
N ARG A 98 8.32 -1.30 14.70
CA ARG A 98 7.48 -0.28 15.35
C ARG A 98 6.54 0.41 14.37
N VAL A 99 6.78 0.27 13.06
CA VAL A 99 5.90 0.84 12.03
C VAL A 99 4.63 0.02 11.93
N ALA A 100 3.49 0.70 12.09
CA ALA A 100 2.17 0.11 11.89
C ALA A 100 1.66 0.42 10.48
N ARG A 101 0.94 -0.52 9.87
CA ARG A 101 0.21 -0.25 8.63
C ARG A 101 -0.77 0.91 8.84
N GLY A 102 -0.87 1.80 7.87
CA GLY A 102 -1.69 3.02 7.93
C GLY A 102 -1.05 4.18 8.71
N SER A 103 0.10 3.99 9.36
CA SER A 103 0.81 5.10 10.00
C SER A 103 1.48 6.00 8.97
N THR A 104 1.57 7.31 9.28
CA THR A 104 2.37 8.23 8.46
C THR A 104 3.80 8.17 8.95
N VAL A 105 4.71 7.76 8.07
CA VAL A 105 6.13 7.63 8.38
C VAL A 105 6.96 8.52 7.46
N THR A 106 8.06 9.03 7.99
CA THR A 106 9.13 9.65 7.22
C THR A 106 10.32 8.71 7.28
N VAL A 107 10.72 8.21 6.11
CA VAL A 107 11.90 7.35 5.95
C VAL A 107 12.96 8.08 5.16
N VAL A 108 14.22 7.74 5.44
CA VAL A 108 15.35 8.15 4.61
C VAL A 108 16.03 6.89 4.13
N GLY A 109 16.22 6.79 2.83
CA GLY A 109 17.06 5.76 2.23
C GLY A 109 18.08 6.39 1.30
N SER A 110 19.17 5.65 1.08
CA SER A 110 20.23 6.03 0.16
C SER A 110 20.14 5.19 -1.11
N GLN A 111 20.94 5.57 -2.12
CA GLN A 111 21.09 4.82 -3.37
C GLN A 111 19.75 4.50 -4.02
N ALA A 112 18.93 5.51 -4.28
CA ALA A 112 17.67 5.27 -4.97
C ALA A 112 17.91 4.60 -6.34
N GLU A 113 17.19 3.52 -6.62
CA GLU A 113 17.23 2.76 -7.85
C GLU A 113 15.89 2.90 -8.57
N HIS A 114 15.90 2.98 -9.90
CA HIS A 114 14.67 2.89 -10.69
C HIS A 114 14.36 1.42 -10.98
N VAL A 115 13.22 0.92 -10.51
CA VAL A 115 12.88 -0.52 -10.59
C VAL A 115 11.70 -0.83 -11.50
N SER A 116 10.83 0.16 -11.75
CA SER A 116 9.74 0.07 -12.74
C SER A 116 9.29 1.47 -13.15
N THR A 117 8.48 1.58 -14.21
CA THR A 117 8.02 2.84 -14.82
C THR A 117 7.64 3.96 -13.84
N TYR A 118 7.11 3.63 -12.66
CA TYR A 118 6.67 4.61 -11.65
C TYR A 118 7.22 4.35 -10.25
N THR A 119 8.22 3.47 -10.12
CA THR A 119 8.70 3.00 -8.81
C THR A 119 10.19 3.26 -8.68
N ILE A 120 10.56 3.95 -7.61
CA ILE A 120 11.93 3.93 -7.09
C ILE A 120 12.03 2.99 -5.91
N ARG A 121 13.20 2.38 -5.75
CA ARG A 121 13.57 1.61 -4.57
C ARG A 121 14.68 2.34 -3.84
N LEU A 122 14.53 2.51 -2.54
CA LEU A 122 15.53 3.07 -1.66
C LEU A 122 16.18 1.92 -0.87
N GLN A 123 17.51 1.97 -0.74
CA GLN A 123 18.29 1.03 0.05
C GLN A 123 18.67 1.67 1.39
N HIS A 124 19.12 0.84 2.35
CA HIS A 124 19.63 1.30 3.65
C HIS A 124 18.65 2.25 4.35
N CYS A 125 17.37 1.89 4.31
CA CYS A 125 16.32 2.72 4.87
C CYS A 125 16.34 2.73 6.38
N ARG A 126 16.05 3.91 6.94
CA ARG A 126 15.77 4.11 8.36
C ARG A 126 14.54 4.98 8.57
N VAL A 127 13.85 4.78 9.68
CA VAL A 127 12.70 5.60 10.07
C VAL A 127 13.23 6.85 10.79
N VAL A 128 12.97 8.03 10.23
CA VAL A 128 13.34 9.32 10.85
C VAL A 128 12.26 9.78 11.80
N SER A 129 11.00 9.64 11.40
CA SER A 129 9.86 9.93 12.25
C SER A 129 8.68 9.04 11.90
N GLN A 130 7.87 8.78 12.92
CA GLN A 130 6.63 8.07 12.78
C GLN A 130 5.58 8.84 13.56
N GLN A 131 4.53 9.23 12.85
CA GLN A 131 3.28 9.58 13.48
C GLN A 131 2.47 8.29 13.49
N ALA A 132 2.21 7.75 14.70
CA ALA A 132 1.30 6.63 14.85
C ALA A 132 0.06 6.91 14.00
N ALA A 133 -0.48 5.88 13.34
CA ALA A 133 -1.80 6.00 12.74
C ALA A 133 -2.66 6.60 13.84
N GLN A 134 -3.16 7.83 13.65
CA GLN A 134 -4.18 8.31 14.55
C GLN A 134 -5.23 7.21 14.45
N PRO A 135 -5.58 6.51 15.55
CA PRO A 135 -6.71 5.60 15.50
C PRO A 135 -7.78 6.48 14.92
N GLU A 136 -8.22 6.15 13.71
CA GLU A 136 -9.20 6.96 13.04
C GLU A 136 -10.34 6.97 14.05
N ARG A 137 -10.48 8.08 14.79
CA ARG A 137 -11.70 8.40 15.51
C ARG A 137 -12.67 8.83 14.42
N GLN A 138 -12.86 7.94 13.46
CA GLN A 138 -14.18 7.53 13.09
C GLN A 138 -14.82 7.04 14.40
N THR A 139 -15.26 7.97 15.23
CA THR A 139 -16.66 7.91 15.58
C THR A 139 -17.33 7.79 14.22
N PRO A 140 -17.91 6.64 13.85
CA PRO A 140 -18.85 6.69 12.76
C PRO A 140 -19.80 7.79 13.20
N ALA A 141 -19.93 8.86 12.41
CA ALA A 141 -21.31 9.19 12.12
C ALA A 141 -21.87 7.84 11.70
N ALA A 142 -22.68 7.22 12.56
CA ALA A 142 -23.44 6.05 12.20
C ALA A 142 -24.44 6.52 11.15
N ALA A 143 -23.93 6.94 9.99
CA ALA A 143 -24.61 6.74 8.74
C ALA A 143 -24.83 5.24 8.75
N ALA A 144 -26.07 4.86 9.06
CA ALA A 144 -26.51 3.48 9.03
C ALA A 144 -25.85 2.85 7.81
N LEU A 145 -25.00 1.84 8.05
CA LEU A 145 -24.38 1.06 6.99
C LEU A 145 -25.48 0.84 5.95
N PRO A 146 -25.30 1.23 4.66
CA PRO A 146 -26.35 1.02 3.70
C PRO A 146 -26.73 -0.44 3.79
N ALA A 147 -28.01 -0.69 4.09
CA ALA A 147 -28.50 -2.03 4.38
C ALA A 147 -28.37 -2.96 3.16
N ASN A 148 -27.88 -2.47 2.02
CA ASN A 148 -27.69 -3.17 0.76
C ASN A 148 -26.37 -2.72 0.09
N PRO A 149 -25.73 -3.58 -0.70
CA PRO A 149 -24.66 -3.16 -1.60
C PRO A 149 -25.17 -2.05 -2.54
N PRO A 150 -24.35 -1.05 -2.89
CA PRO A 150 -24.72 -0.05 -3.88
C PRO A 150 -25.16 -0.68 -5.21
N MET A 151 -26.26 -0.19 -5.76
CA MET A 151 -26.62 -0.54 -7.13
C MET A 151 -25.65 0.17 -8.09
N GLY A 152 -25.35 -0.47 -9.20
CA GLY A 152 -24.41 0.03 -10.21
C GLY A 152 -23.27 -0.93 -10.46
N GLU A 153 -22.20 -0.41 -11.04
CA GLU A 153 -21.16 -1.21 -11.63
C GLU A 153 -20.01 -1.51 -10.67
N TYR A 154 -19.49 -2.73 -10.77
CA TYR A 154 -18.35 -3.20 -10.04
C TYR A 154 -17.31 -3.77 -11.02
N ALA A 155 -16.06 -3.34 -10.89
CA ALA A 155 -14.93 -3.96 -11.57
C ALA A 155 -14.41 -5.13 -10.75
N VAL A 156 -14.36 -6.32 -11.34
CA VAL A 156 -13.92 -7.56 -10.68
C VAL A 156 -12.47 -7.85 -11.02
N TYR A 157 -11.66 -8.08 -9.98
CA TYR A 157 -10.25 -8.44 -10.10
C TYR A 157 -9.97 -9.75 -9.37
N GLN A 158 -8.99 -10.49 -9.84
CA GLN A 158 -8.50 -11.70 -9.16
C GLN A 158 -6.97 -11.65 -9.08
N TRP A 159 -6.44 -12.11 -7.96
CA TRP A 159 -5.00 -12.32 -7.84
C TRP A 159 -4.58 -13.50 -8.72
N ASN A 160 -3.71 -13.23 -9.69
CA ASN A 160 -3.26 -14.21 -10.69
C ASN A 160 -1.77 -14.55 -10.51
N GLY A 161 -1.26 -14.49 -9.27
CA GLY A 161 0.15 -14.79 -8.95
C GLY A 161 1.03 -13.53 -8.89
N PRO A 162 2.35 -13.65 -9.17
CA PRO A 162 3.32 -12.56 -8.97
C PRO A 162 3.01 -11.25 -9.71
N GLY A 163 2.21 -11.31 -10.79
CA GLY A 163 1.74 -10.12 -11.52
C GLY A 163 0.65 -9.33 -10.82
N GLY A 164 0.15 -9.79 -9.67
CA GLY A 164 -0.83 -9.08 -8.86
C GLY A 164 -2.29 -9.37 -9.23
N PHE A 165 -3.15 -8.39 -8.95
CA PHE A 165 -4.56 -8.44 -9.30
C PHE A 165 -4.78 -8.08 -10.77
N ALA A 166 -5.36 -9.00 -11.53
CA ALA A 166 -5.76 -8.78 -12.90
C ALA A 166 -7.27 -8.56 -12.99
N TYR A 167 -7.70 -7.63 -13.84
CA TYR A 167 -9.10 -7.44 -14.17
C TYR A 167 -9.67 -8.70 -14.84
N GLN A 168 -10.88 -9.08 -14.44
CA GLN A 168 -11.57 -10.27 -14.96
C GLN A 168 -12.77 -9.87 -15.81
N TYR A 169 -13.70 -9.12 -15.22
CA TYR A 169 -14.95 -8.68 -15.83
C TYR A 169 -15.60 -7.58 -15.00
N ARG A 170 -16.70 -7.02 -15.51
CA ARG A 170 -17.59 -6.11 -14.77
C ARG A 170 -18.88 -6.81 -14.39
N VAL A 171 -19.42 -6.47 -13.23
CA VAL A 171 -20.77 -6.87 -12.80
C VAL A 171 -21.57 -5.64 -12.43
N THR A 172 -22.79 -5.51 -12.94
CA THR A 172 -23.73 -4.45 -12.56
C THR A 172 -24.81 -5.06 -11.67
N LEU A 173 -24.92 -4.59 -10.43
CA LEU A 173 -26.06 -4.93 -9.56
C LEU A 173 -27.19 -3.94 -9.82
N THR A 174 -28.40 -4.45 -10.04
CA THR A 174 -29.60 -3.65 -10.25
C THR A 174 -30.67 -3.99 -9.22
N ALA A 175 -31.66 -3.10 -9.12
CA ALA A 175 -32.79 -3.28 -8.21
C ALA A 175 -33.53 -4.61 -8.48
N GLY A 176 -34.17 -5.15 -7.44
CA GLY A 176 -34.94 -6.39 -7.51
C GLY A 176 -34.09 -7.66 -7.58
N GLY A 177 -32.85 -7.63 -7.08
CA GLY A 177 -32.00 -8.83 -7.01
C GLY A 177 -31.54 -9.32 -8.38
N ARG A 178 -31.34 -8.42 -9.35
CA ARG A 178 -30.86 -8.74 -10.69
C ARG A 178 -29.44 -8.24 -10.89
N TYR A 179 -28.66 -8.96 -11.68
CA TYR A 179 -27.34 -8.51 -12.06
C TYR A 179 -27.05 -8.79 -13.53
N ARG A 180 -26.06 -8.09 -14.04
CA ARG A 180 -25.51 -8.31 -15.39
C ARG A 180 -24.00 -8.45 -15.32
N VAL A 181 -23.45 -9.47 -15.98
CA VAL A 181 -22.02 -9.59 -16.25
C VAL A 181 -21.79 -9.18 -17.70
N ARG A 182 -20.80 -8.30 -17.94
CA ARG A 182 -20.56 -7.71 -19.28
C ARG A 182 -21.83 -7.07 -19.87
N ASP A 183 -21.94 -6.96 -21.19
CA ASP A 183 -23.01 -6.16 -21.83
C ASP A 183 -24.38 -6.82 -21.87
N ASN A 184 -24.50 -8.15 -21.86
CA ASN A 184 -25.79 -8.82 -22.10
C ASN A 184 -26.07 -10.11 -21.30
N GLU A 185 -25.19 -10.52 -20.38
CA GLU A 185 -25.40 -11.76 -19.63
C GLU A 185 -26.07 -11.48 -18.28
N TRP A 186 -27.34 -11.83 -18.16
CA TRP A 186 -28.15 -11.54 -16.98
C TRP A 186 -28.25 -12.71 -16.00
N GLY A 187 -28.44 -12.38 -14.72
CA GLY A 187 -28.79 -13.34 -13.69
C GLY A 187 -29.49 -12.69 -12.51
N THR A 188 -29.70 -13.50 -11.47
CA THR A 188 -30.33 -13.09 -10.21
C THR A 188 -29.43 -13.36 -9.03
N TYR A 189 -29.54 -12.53 -8.01
CA TYR A 189 -28.86 -12.68 -6.73
C TYR A 189 -29.81 -12.31 -5.59
N SER A 190 -29.59 -12.92 -4.42
CA SER A 190 -30.18 -12.48 -3.15
C SER A 190 -29.11 -11.84 -2.28
N TYR A 191 -29.48 -10.85 -1.49
CA TYR A 191 -28.61 -10.27 -0.48
C TYR A 191 -29.25 -10.38 0.91
N ASP A 192 -28.49 -10.92 1.85
CA ASP A 192 -28.82 -10.95 3.27
C ASP A 192 -28.04 -9.83 3.97
N ALA A 193 -28.75 -8.81 4.45
CA ALA A 193 -28.16 -7.64 5.10
C ALA A 193 -27.53 -7.97 6.47
N GLY A 194 -28.08 -8.95 7.19
CA GLY A 194 -27.61 -9.34 8.52
C GLY A 194 -26.26 -10.03 8.46
N SER A 195 -26.09 -10.95 7.50
CA SER A 195 -24.82 -11.65 7.26
C SER A 195 -23.93 -10.99 6.20
N LYS A 196 -24.43 -9.95 5.53
CA LYS A 196 -23.82 -9.26 4.38
C LYS A 196 -23.46 -10.20 3.21
N ARG A 197 -24.22 -11.29 3.05
CA ARG A 197 -23.94 -12.33 2.05
C ARG A 197 -24.77 -12.13 0.79
N LEU A 198 -24.10 -12.22 -0.35
CA LEU A 198 -24.75 -12.37 -1.65
C LEU A 198 -24.78 -13.85 -2.03
N ARG A 199 -25.86 -14.28 -2.67
CA ARG A 199 -25.94 -15.60 -3.32
C ARG A 199 -26.45 -15.43 -4.73
N PHE A 200 -25.67 -15.87 -5.71
CA PHE A 200 -26.02 -15.75 -7.12
C PHE A 200 -26.74 -17.03 -7.58
N ALA A 201 -28.03 -16.91 -7.91
CA ALA A 201 -28.92 -18.05 -8.14
C ALA A 201 -29.01 -18.46 -9.63
N SER A 202 -28.80 -17.52 -10.55
CA SER A 202 -28.85 -17.76 -12.00
C SER A 202 -27.82 -16.92 -12.75
N GLY A 203 -27.66 -17.17 -14.06
CA GLY A 203 -26.72 -16.44 -14.92
C GLY A 203 -25.26 -16.88 -14.79
N PRO A 204 -24.30 -16.08 -15.30
CA PRO A 204 -22.88 -16.44 -15.35
C PRO A 204 -22.20 -16.65 -14.00
N LEU A 205 -22.70 -15.99 -12.94
CA LEU A 205 -22.20 -16.13 -11.58
C LEU A 205 -23.01 -17.16 -10.77
N ARG A 206 -23.86 -17.99 -11.40
CA ARG A 206 -24.64 -19.00 -10.68
C ARG A 206 -23.73 -19.86 -9.80
N GLY A 207 -24.10 -19.99 -8.52
CA GLY A 207 -23.34 -20.75 -7.53
C GLY A 207 -22.27 -19.94 -6.81
N PHE A 208 -21.95 -18.72 -7.27
CA PHE A 208 -21.05 -17.84 -6.56
C PHE A 208 -21.67 -17.40 -5.23
N GLY A 209 -20.84 -17.33 -4.20
CA GLY A 209 -21.15 -16.62 -2.97
C GLY A 209 -20.41 -15.29 -2.93
N GLY A 210 -21.05 -14.26 -2.36
CA GLY A 210 -20.43 -12.97 -2.14
C GLY A 210 -20.46 -12.54 -0.68
N LEU A 211 -19.49 -11.74 -0.25
CA LEU A 211 -19.48 -11.07 1.04
C LEU A 211 -19.26 -9.57 0.83
N TYR A 212 -20.22 -8.74 1.24
CA TYR A 212 -20.21 -7.30 1.06
C TYR A 212 -19.57 -6.57 2.25
N TYR A 213 -18.78 -5.55 1.94
CA TYR A 213 -18.19 -4.66 2.92
C TYR A 213 -18.09 -3.23 2.39
N THR A 214 -18.26 -2.26 3.29
CA THR A 214 -18.26 -0.83 2.98
C THR A 214 -16.84 -0.24 2.92
N ARG A 215 -15.86 -0.91 3.53
CA ARG A 215 -14.43 -0.59 3.44
C ARG A 215 -13.66 -1.85 3.14
N GLY A 216 -13.01 -1.89 1.98
CA GLY A 216 -12.21 -3.03 1.60
C GLY A 216 -10.88 -3.11 2.32
N ARG A 217 -10.28 -4.30 2.33
CA ARG A 217 -8.94 -4.54 2.89
C ARG A 217 -7.88 -3.60 2.30
N ASN A 218 -8.08 -3.17 1.05
CA ASN A 218 -7.16 -2.33 0.26
C ASN A 218 -7.89 -1.26 -0.60
N ALA A 219 -9.16 -0.94 -0.34
CA ALA A 219 -9.92 -0.05 -1.22
C ALA A 219 -10.75 0.99 -0.46
N ASN A 220 -10.65 2.24 -0.93
CA ASN A 220 -11.42 3.40 -0.50
C ASN A 220 -12.89 3.33 -0.98
N GLY A 221 -13.60 2.23 -0.71
CA GLY A 221 -15.02 2.12 -1.05
C GLY A 221 -15.68 0.75 -0.94
N PRO A 222 -16.97 0.69 -1.28
CA PRO A 222 -17.79 -0.53 -1.25
C PRO A 222 -17.22 -1.62 -2.14
N THR A 223 -17.10 -2.84 -1.59
CA THR A 223 -16.47 -3.95 -2.29
C THR A 223 -17.17 -5.26 -1.93
N ILE A 224 -17.17 -6.22 -2.85
CA ILE A 224 -17.72 -7.56 -2.65
C ILE A 224 -16.60 -8.57 -2.91
N ALA A 225 -16.28 -9.41 -1.93
CA ALA A 225 -15.47 -10.61 -2.18
C ALA A 225 -16.39 -11.67 -2.79
N LEU A 226 -15.97 -12.28 -3.89
CA LEU A 226 -16.69 -13.29 -4.65
C LEU A 226 -15.91 -14.60 -4.61
N ASN A 227 -16.63 -15.69 -4.33
CA ASN A 227 -16.08 -17.05 -4.36
C ASN A 227 -16.85 -17.89 -5.39
N PRO A 228 -16.20 -18.31 -6.49
CA PRO A 228 -16.79 -19.21 -7.49
C PRO A 228 -17.21 -20.57 -6.90
N ALA A 229 -16.55 -21.01 -5.83
CA ALA A 229 -16.79 -22.30 -5.18
C ALA A 229 -17.88 -22.26 -4.10
N GLY A 230 -18.70 -21.20 -4.06
CA GLY A 230 -19.81 -21.07 -3.11
C GLY A 230 -19.60 -19.96 -2.07
N PRO A 231 -20.07 -20.11 -0.83
CA PRO A 231 -20.04 -19.03 0.16
C PRO A 231 -18.61 -18.57 0.48
N VAL A 232 -18.45 -17.28 0.77
CA VAL A 232 -17.22 -16.73 1.34
C VAL A 232 -17.29 -16.94 2.86
N THR A 233 -16.45 -17.83 3.37
CA THR A 233 -16.48 -18.24 4.78
C THR A 233 -15.49 -17.46 5.65
N ASP A 234 -14.36 -17.05 5.07
CA ASP A 234 -13.30 -16.34 5.78
C ASP A 234 -12.41 -15.57 4.80
N LEU A 235 -12.18 -14.27 5.05
CA LEU A 235 -11.29 -13.41 4.27
C LEU A 235 -9.85 -13.40 4.78
N GLU A 236 -9.61 -13.83 6.02
CA GLU A 236 -8.33 -13.74 6.70
C GLU A 236 -7.48 -15.00 6.53
N GLY A 237 -8.10 -16.18 6.50
CA GLY A 237 -7.42 -17.47 6.43
C GLY A 237 -7.20 -18.08 5.04
N ARG A 238 -7.74 -17.50 3.96
CA ARG A 238 -7.49 -18.01 2.59
C ARG A 238 -6.43 -17.18 1.87
N GLY A 239 -5.43 -17.88 1.32
CA GLY A 239 -4.32 -17.28 0.57
C GLY A 239 -4.77 -16.41 -0.62
N ASN A 240 -3.87 -15.54 -1.07
CA ASN A 240 -4.07 -14.67 -2.22
C ASN A 240 -4.54 -15.50 -3.44
N GLY A 241 -5.69 -15.17 -4.03
CA GLY A 241 -6.23 -15.81 -5.24
C GLY A 241 -7.47 -16.68 -5.04
N ALA A 242 -7.84 -17.01 -3.80
CA ALA A 242 -9.05 -17.79 -3.51
C ALA A 242 -10.35 -17.04 -3.82
N TYR A 243 -10.30 -15.70 -3.83
CA TYR A 243 -11.44 -14.84 -4.07
C TYR A 243 -11.19 -13.87 -5.21
N GLN A 244 -12.27 -13.52 -5.90
CA GLN A 244 -12.33 -12.36 -6.77
C GLN A 244 -12.87 -11.17 -5.96
N PHE A 245 -12.47 -9.96 -6.31
CA PHE A 245 -12.82 -8.74 -5.58
C PHE A 245 -13.50 -7.77 -6.54
N ALA A 246 -14.77 -7.48 -6.28
CA ALA A 246 -15.59 -6.59 -7.06
C ALA A 246 -15.64 -5.21 -6.39
N PHE A 247 -15.05 -4.19 -7.00
CA PHE A 247 -14.97 -2.83 -6.46
C PHE A 247 -16.00 -1.91 -7.13
N PHE A 248 -16.80 -1.21 -6.33
CA PHE A 248 -17.84 -0.31 -6.83
C PHE A 248 -17.25 0.89 -7.59
N ARG A 249 -17.84 1.24 -8.73
CA ARG A 249 -17.48 2.38 -9.58
C ARG A 249 -18.68 3.29 -9.78
N PRO A 250 -18.78 4.40 -9.03
CA PRO A 250 -19.92 5.33 -9.12
C PRO A 250 -20.16 5.94 -10.52
N GLY A 251 -19.13 5.94 -11.39
CA GLY A 251 -19.21 6.43 -12.77
C GLY A 251 -19.14 5.35 -13.85
N GLY A 252 -19.30 4.06 -13.49
CA GLY A 252 -19.10 2.92 -14.39
C GLY A 252 -17.63 2.49 -14.52
N VAL A 253 -17.38 1.32 -15.14
CA VAL A 253 -16.02 0.89 -15.53
C VAL A 253 -15.76 1.42 -16.94
N ARG A 254 -14.74 2.27 -17.08
CA ARG A 254 -14.24 2.75 -18.38
C ARG A 254 -13.17 1.82 -18.92
#